data_AF-A0A285D2I8-F1
#
_entry.id   AF-A0A285D2I8-F1
#
_cell.length_a   1.000
_cell.length_b   1.000
_cell.length_c   1.000
_cell.angle_alpha   90.00
_cell.angle_beta   90.00
_cell.angle_gamma   90.00
#
_symmetry.space_group_name_H-M   'P 1'
#
loop_
_entity.id
_entity.type
_entity.pdbx_description
1 polymer ?
#
loop_
_entity_poly.entity_id
_entity_poly.type
_entity_poly.pdbx_seq_one_letter_code
_entity_poly.pdbx_strand_id
1 'polypeptide(L)'
;MQGDRIEVQIVGWGRDEEAWVIDYRVLWGDPSGPRLWSDLDVVLNGTWGDLPVRAVAVDTGGHHTKMAYEFCRTRLARRVWAIKGRGGPGIPVWPRRPTRSNKAKIPLFIVGVDAVKDAVYARLKLTEPGPGAIHFPRRLDADYFRQLTAERVVTRFERGRPIRSWQPKRDGERNEALDTFVYAHAALHGLISMGMRLNTEAAGPVSPPVTHGAPPTRAIRSAWMG
;
A
#
# COMPACT_ATOMS: atom_id res chain seq x y z
N MET A 1 10.93 -9.12 1.01
CA MET A 1 12.31 -9.32 1.48
C MET A 1 12.83 -10.59 0.85
N GLN A 2 14.04 -10.57 0.31
CA GLN A 2 14.73 -11.73 -0.26
C GLN A 2 16.11 -11.87 0.41
N GLY A 3 16.85 -12.94 0.14
CA GLY A 3 18.12 -13.25 0.84
C GLY A 3 19.21 -12.18 0.75
N ASP A 4 19.12 -11.27 -0.22
CA ASP A 4 20.14 -10.26 -0.54
C ASP A 4 19.58 -8.83 -0.70
N ARG A 5 18.29 -8.63 -0.43
CA ARG A 5 17.62 -7.32 -0.64
C ARG A 5 16.29 -7.15 0.09
N ILE A 6 15.88 -5.90 0.22
CA ILE A 6 14.50 -5.51 0.51
C ILE A 6 13.99 -4.67 -0.66
N GLU A 7 12.87 -5.09 -1.25
CA GLU A 7 12.15 -4.32 -2.26
C GLU A 7 11.02 -3.55 -1.57
N VAL A 8 10.93 -2.25 -1.86
CA VAL A 8 10.04 -1.29 -1.19
C VAL A 8 9.24 -0.55 -2.24
N GLN A 9 7.93 -0.53 -2.07
CA GLN A 9 7.02 0.26 -2.89
C GLN A 9 6.29 1.29 -2.02
N ILE A 10 6.29 2.54 -2.48
CA ILE A 10 5.54 3.64 -1.88
C ILE A 10 4.32 3.93 -2.75
N VAL A 11 3.13 3.86 -2.16
CA VAL A 11 1.86 4.08 -2.86
C VAL A 11 1.07 5.19 -2.18
N GLY A 12 0.66 6.19 -2.97
CA GLY A 12 -0.31 7.20 -2.57
C GLY A 12 -1.73 6.73 -2.90
N TRP A 13 -2.69 7.04 -2.03
CA TRP A 13 -4.09 6.65 -2.19
C TRP A 13 -4.98 7.88 -2.22
N GLY A 14 -5.80 7.98 -3.26
CA GLY A 14 -6.81 9.01 -3.44
C GLY A 14 -8.22 8.49 -3.21
N ARG A 15 -9.19 9.25 -3.71
CA ARG A 15 -10.61 8.93 -3.61
C ARG A 15 -10.90 7.61 -4.33
N ASP A 16 -11.81 6.81 -3.75
CA ASP A 16 -12.28 5.54 -4.30
C ASP A 16 -11.13 4.58 -4.67
N GLU A 17 -10.06 4.61 -3.87
CA GLU A 17 -8.84 3.81 -4.04
C GLU A 17 -8.13 4.00 -5.38
N GLU A 18 -8.30 5.15 -6.03
CA GLU A 18 -7.34 5.60 -7.05
C GLU A 18 -5.94 5.66 -6.41
N ALA A 19 -4.94 5.15 -7.13
CA ALA A 19 -3.63 4.85 -6.55
C ALA A 19 -2.49 5.40 -7.40
N TRP A 20 -1.43 5.88 -6.75
CA TRP A 20 -0.22 6.33 -7.42
C TRP A 20 0.96 5.52 -6.89
N VAL A 21 1.62 4.76 -7.76
CA VAL A 21 2.94 4.22 -7.43
C VAL A 21 3.91 5.40 -7.36
N ILE A 22 4.21 5.89 -6.17
CA ILE A 22 5.07 7.05 -6.01
C ILE A 22 6.51 6.64 -6.25
N ASP A 23 6.94 5.50 -5.70
CA ASP A 23 8.31 5.00 -5.83
C ASP A 23 8.42 3.47 -5.70
N TYR A 24 9.47 2.93 -6.31
CA TYR A 24 9.87 1.52 -6.20
C TYR A 24 11.39 1.47 -6.05
N ARG A 25 11.87 0.89 -4.94
CA ARG A 25 13.31 0.80 -4.64
C ARG A 25 13.71 -0.62 -4.31
N VAL A 26 14.89 -1.01 -4.77
CA VAL A 26 15.58 -2.21 -4.33
C VAL A 26 16.74 -1.79 -3.44
N LEU A 27 16.64 -2.12 -2.15
CA LEU A 27 17.70 -1.91 -1.18
C LEU A 27 18.53 -3.19 -1.10
N TRP A 28 19.76 -3.16 -1.60
CA TRP A 28 20.66 -4.31 -1.61
C TRP A 28 21.42 -4.44 -0.29
N GLY A 29 21.50 -5.65 0.25
CA GLY A 29 22.21 -5.96 1.49
C GLY A 29 21.69 -7.22 2.18
N ASP A 30 22.38 -7.67 3.21
CA ASP A 30 21.95 -8.82 4.02
C ASP A 30 20.77 -8.42 4.95
N PRO A 31 19.57 -9.01 4.78
CA PRO A 31 18.44 -8.75 5.67
C PRO A 31 18.61 -9.28 7.10
N SER A 32 19.65 -10.07 7.37
CA SER A 32 20.05 -10.45 8.73
C SER A 32 20.81 -9.36 9.45
N GLY A 33 21.40 -8.40 8.73
CA GLY A 33 22.21 -7.31 9.26
C GLY A 33 21.41 -6.03 9.50
N PRO A 34 21.79 -5.19 10.48
CA PRO A 34 21.03 -3.99 10.85
C PRO A 34 21.10 -2.88 9.79
N ARG A 35 22.16 -2.83 8.98
CA ARG A 35 22.38 -1.76 7.99
C ARG A 35 21.22 -1.65 7.00
N LEU A 36 20.80 -2.77 6.41
CA LEU A 36 19.71 -2.79 5.43
C LEU A 36 18.39 -2.29 6.02
N TRP A 37 18.12 -2.62 7.29
CA TRP A 37 16.93 -2.15 8.00
C TRP A 37 17.01 -0.67 8.36
N SER A 38 18.20 -0.14 8.67
CA SER A 38 18.40 1.30 8.83
C SER A 38 18.16 2.05 7.53
N ASP A 39 18.66 1.53 6.40
CA ASP A 39 18.42 2.11 5.07
C ASP A 39 16.92 2.10 4.73
N LEU A 40 16.22 1.01 5.04
CA LEU A 40 14.76 0.95 4.94
C LEU A 40 14.08 2.02 5.82
N ASP A 41 14.51 2.17 7.07
CA ASP A 41 13.90 3.15 7.97
C ASP A 41 14.09 4.59 7.48
N VAL A 42 15.21 4.90 6.82
CA VAL A 42 15.43 6.20 6.17
C VAL A 42 14.39 6.42 5.07
N VAL A 43 14.15 5.42 4.21
CA VAL A 43 13.11 5.50 3.16
C VAL A 43 11.72 5.71 3.79
N LEU A 44 11.39 4.99 4.86
CA LEU A 44 10.09 5.06 5.53
C LEU A 44 9.88 6.35 6.35
N ASN A 45 10.95 7.05 6.74
CA ASN A 45 10.87 8.36 7.38
C ASN A 45 10.85 9.53 6.38
N GLY A 46 11.05 9.25 5.09
CA GLY A 46 10.97 10.26 4.05
C GLY A 46 9.55 10.82 3.85
N THR A 47 9.48 12.03 3.31
CA THR A 47 8.26 12.64 2.79
C THR A 47 8.19 12.47 1.28
N TRP A 48 6.97 12.31 0.77
CA TRP A 48 6.68 12.01 -0.63
C TRP A 48 5.71 13.06 -1.16
N GLY A 49 6.27 14.13 -1.73
CA GLY A 49 5.58 15.43 -1.75
C GLY A 49 5.46 15.94 -0.31
N ASP A 50 4.25 16.34 0.08
CA ASP A 50 3.96 16.83 1.43
C ASP A 50 3.43 15.73 2.38
N LEU A 51 3.43 14.47 1.94
CA LEU A 51 2.83 13.36 2.67
C LEU A 51 3.89 12.42 3.28
N PRO A 52 3.78 12.09 4.58
CA PRO A 52 4.61 11.04 5.19
C PRO A 52 4.05 9.65 4.90
N VAL A 53 4.89 8.62 5.09
CA VAL A 53 4.42 7.22 5.09
C VAL A 53 3.55 6.98 6.33
N ARG A 54 2.27 6.67 6.12
CA ARG A 54 1.29 6.54 7.21
C ARG A 54 1.16 5.14 7.78
N ALA A 55 1.47 4.12 7.00
CA ALA A 55 1.46 2.72 7.39
C ALA A 55 2.37 1.89 6.49
N VAL A 56 2.89 0.78 7.02
CA VAL A 56 3.79 -0.12 6.30
C VAL A 56 3.40 -1.55 6.62
N ALA A 57 3.32 -2.39 5.59
CA ALA A 57 3.20 -3.84 5.73
C ALA A 57 4.53 -4.49 5.35
N VAL A 58 5.21 -5.08 6.34
CA VAL A 58 6.48 -5.80 6.14
C VAL A 58 6.19 -7.29 6.07
N ASP A 59 6.50 -7.91 4.93
CA ASP A 59 6.37 -9.36 4.79
C ASP A 59 7.41 -10.11 5.61
N THR A 60 6.90 -10.92 6.53
CA THR A 60 7.68 -11.76 7.44
C THR A 60 7.49 -13.24 7.14
N GLY A 61 6.83 -13.57 6.03
CA GLY A 61 6.61 -14.95 5.58
C GLY A 61 7.84 -15.65 5.00
N GLY A 62 8.86 -14.89 4.60
CA GLY A 62 10.09 -15.39 3.95
C GLY A 62 11.23 -15.78 4.90
N HIS A 63 12.43 -15.90 4.34
CA HIS A 63 13.68 -16.15 5.08
C HIS A 63 14.09 -14.88 5.87
N HIS A 64 14.78 -15.00 7.02
CA HIS A 64 15.20 -13.87 7.90
C HIS A 64 14.13 -13.22 8.80
N THR A 65 13.22 -14.02 9.35
CA THR A 65 12.08 -13.54 10.16
C THR A 65 12.43 -12.79 11.45
N LYS A 66 13.61 -13.03 12.06
CA LYS A 66 13.96 -12.43 13.37
C LYS A 66 14.16 -10.92 13.28
N MET A 67 14.95 -10.44 12.33
CA MET A 67 15.22 -8.99 12.16
C MET A 67 13.97 -8.24 11.73
N ALA A 68 13.19 -8.81 10.82
CA ALA A 68 11.93 -8.23 10.38
C ALA A 68 10.91 -8.08 11.54
N TYR A 69 10.81 -9.11 12.39
CA TYR A 69 9.98 -9.02 13.59
C TYR A 69 10.46 -7.94 14.56
N GLU A 70 11.76 -7.84 14.81
CA GLU A 70 12.32 -6.81 15.69
C GLU A 70 12.09 -5.40 15.14
N PHE A 71 12.28 -5.21 13.84
CA PHE A 71 12.02 -3.96 13.14
C PHE A 71 10.56 -3.51 13.31
N CYS A 72 9.61 -4.42 13.10
CA CYS A 72 8.19 -4.13 13.26
C CYS A 72 7.82 -3.89 14.73
N ARG A 73 8.33 -4.73 15.65
CA ARG A 73 8.04 -4.66 17.10
C ARG A 73 8.33 -3.29 17.67
N THR A 74 9.48 -2.73 17.32
CA THR A 74 9.96 -1.43 17.79
C THR A 74 9.26 -0.24 17.12
N ARG A 75 8.48 -0.47 16.05
CA ARG A 75 7.85 0.58 15.22
C ARG A 75 6.33 0.45 15.11
N LEU A 76 5.68 -0.34 15.97
CA LEU A 76 4.22 -0.50 15.96
C LEU A 76 3.47 0.83 16.11
N ALA A 77 3.99 1.78 16.90
CA ALA A 77 3.41 3.12 17.05
C ALA A 77 3.39 3.91 15.72
N ARG A 78 4.34 3.65 14.82
CA ARG A 78 4.40 4.19 13.46
C ARG A 78 3.61 3.35 12.44
N ARG A 79 2.83 2.36 12.90
CA ARG A 79 2.01 1.48 12.05
C ARG A 79 2.85 0.69 11.04
N VAL A 80 4.04 0.28 11.47
CA VAL A 80 4.87 -0.69 10.75
C VAL A 80 4.49 -2.08 11.22
N TRP A 81 3.71 -2.80 10.41
CA TRP A 81 3.12 -4.07 10.77
C TRP A 81 3.86 -5.24 10.16
N ALA A 82 4.12 -6.26 10.98
CA ALA A 82 4.51 -7.57 10.49
C ALA A 82 3.28 -8.26 9.88
N ILE A 83 3.38 -8.63 8.62
CA ILE A 83 2.33 -9.36 7.91
C ILE A 83 2.84 -10.71 7.42
N LYS A 84 1.90 -11.60 7.10
CA LYS A 84 2.12 -12.78 6.27
C LYS A 84 0.98 -12.91 5.28
N GLY A 85 1.30 -12.88 3.99
CA GLY A 85 0.34 -13.14 2.93
C GLY A 85 -0.20 -14.56 2.98
N ARG A 86 -1.51 -14.71 2.76
CA ARG A 86 -2.17 -16.01 2.65
C ARG A 86 -3.23 -15.98 1.55
N GLY A 87 -3.05 -16.84 0.55
CA GLY A 87 -4.08 -17.10 -0.46
C GLY A 87 -5.15 -18.07 0.06
N GLY A 88 -6.22 -18.19 -0.71
CA GLY A 88 -7.34 -19.09 -0.44
C GLY A 88 -8.63 -18.38 -0.02
N PRO A 89 -9.76 -19.10 -0.11
CA PRO A 89 -11.08 -18.52 0.12
C PRO A 89 -11.29 -18.10 1.59
N GLY A 90 -11.99 -16.99 1.78
CA GLY A 90 -12.42 -16.52 3.11
C GLY A 90 -11.35 -15.83 3.95
N ILE A 91 -10.15 -15.60 3.42
CA ILE A 91 -9.12 -14.82 4.11
C ILE A 91 -9.35 -13.32 3.80
N PRO A 92 -9.62 -12.47 4.81
CA PRO A 92 -9.86 -11.05 4.59
C PRO A 92 -8.57 -10.32 4.21
N VAL A 93 -8.67 -9.25 3.42
CA VAL A 93 -7.51 -8.39 3.06
C VAL A 93 -6.76 -7.92 4.31
N TRP A 94 -7.50 -7.47 5.32
CA TRP A 94 -6.94 -7.17 6.64
C TRP A 94 -7.75 -7.89 7.75
N PRO A 95 -7.09 -8.59 8.69
CA PRO A 95 -7.79 -9.29 9.75
C PRO A 95 -8.24 -8.33 10.86
N ARG A 96 -9.36 -8.65 11.53
CA ARG A 96 -9.86 -7.85 12.68
C ARG A 96 -8.88 -7.80 13.85
N ARG A 97 -8.11 -8.86 14.07
CA ARG A 97 -7.10 -8.95 15.14
C ARG A 97 -5.85 -9.66 14.64
N PRO A 98 -4.65 -9.22 15.04
CA PRO A 98 -3.42 -9.94 14.77
C PRO A 98 -3.31 -11.19 15.65
N THR A 99 -2.57 -12.19 15.18
CA THR A 99 -2.13 -13.32 16.02
C THR A 99 -0.82 -12.98 16.72
N ARG A 100 -0.55 -13.65 17.85
CA ARG A 100 0.74 -13.58 18.59
C ARG A 100 1.36 -14.97 18.78
N SER A 101 0.95 -15.95 17.98
CA SER A 101 1.45 -17.33 18.07
C SER A 101 2.88 -17.52 17.52
N ASN A 102 3.44 -16.51 16.85
CA ASN A 102 4.83 -16.55 16.39
C ASN A 102 5.83 -16.58 17.56
N LYS A 103 7.06 -17.05 17.29
CA LYS A 103 8.11 -17.20 18.32
C LYS A 103 8.47 -15.89 19.01
N ALA A 104 8.38 -14.75 18.31
CA ALA A 104 8.69 -13.43 18.86
C ALA A 104 7.54 -12.81 19.68
N LYS A 105 6.35 -13.46 19.75
CA LYS A 105 5.15 -13.00 20.45
C LYS A 105 4.67 -11.59 20.05
N ILE A 106 5.05 -11.14 18.86
CA ILE A 106 4.64 -9.84 18.32
C ILE A 106 3.29 -9.96 17.59
N PRO A 107 2.54 -8.86 17.41
CA PRO A 107 1.39 -8.84 16.51
C PRO A 107 1.81 -9.21 15.08
N LEU A 108 1.22 -10.28 14.55
CA LEU A 108 1.37 -10.72 13.15
C LEU A 108 -0.01 -10.72 12.47
N PHE A 109 -0.13 -9.99 11.37
CA PHE A 109 -1.37 -9.87 10.61
C PHE A 109 -1.35 -10.84 9.42
N ILE A 110 -2.31 -11.78 9.39
CA ILE A 110 -2.48 -12.68 8.26
C ILE A 110 -3.38 -11.99 7.24
N VAL A 111 -2.80 -11.59 6.11
CA VAL A 111 -3.47 -10.78 5.08
C VAL A 111 -3.89 -11.64 3.89
N GLY A 112 -5.13 -11.51 3.46
CA GLY A 112 -5.67 -12.17 2.29
C GLY A 112 -5.20 -11.51 1.01
N VAL A 113 -4.39 -12.21 0.22
CA VAL A 113 -3.76 -11.63 -0.98
C VAL A 113 -4.60 -11.78 -2.25
N ASP A 114 -5.44 -12.82 -2.32
CA ASP A 114 -6.16 -13.16 -3.56
C ASP A 114 -7.12 -12.05 -4.00
N ALA A 115 -7.90 -11.50 -3.06
CA ALA A 115 -8.85 -10.42 -3.35
C ALA A 115 -8.17 -9.13 -3.78
N VAL A 116 -6.98 -8.85 -3.23
CA VAL A 116 -6.17 -7.69 -3.63
C VAL A 116 -5.60 -7.92 -5.03
N LYS A 117 -5.06 -9.10 -5.32
CA LYS A 117 -4.57 -9.46 -6.66
C LYS A 117 -5.68 -9.35 -7.69
N ASP A 118 -6.89 -9.81 -7.37
CA ASP A 118 -8.08 -9.63 -8.22
C ASP A 118 -8.38 -8.15 -8.51
N ALA A 119 -8.42 -7.32 -7.47
CA ALA A 119 -8.65 -5.89 -7.61
C ALA A 119 -7.55 -5.21 -8.44
N VAL A 120 -6.28 -5.52 -8.18
CA VAL A 120 -5.14 -4.98 -8.94
C VAL A 120 -5.25 -5.36 -10.41
N TYR A 121 -5.49 -6.63 -10.75
CA TYR A 121 -5.59 -7.06 -12.15
C TYR A 121 -6.81 -6.49 -12.86
N ALA A 122 -7.91 -6.23 -12.15
CA ALA A 122 -9.06 -5.51 -12.71
C ALA A 122 -8.71 -4.04 -12.99
N ARG A 123 -8.04 -3.38 -12.05
CA ARG A 123 -7.65 -1.96 -12.13
C ARG A 123 -6.56 -1.68 -13.15
N LEU A 124 -5.65 -2.62 -13.39
CA LEU A 124 -4.64 -2.51 -14.46
C LEU A 124 -5.25 -2.41 -15.87
N LYS A 125 -6.54 -2.71 -16.04
CA LYS A 125 -7.26 -2.52 -17.31
C LYS A 125 -7.82 -1.11 -17.49
N LEU A 126 -7.80 -0.29 -16.44
CA LEU A 126 -8.25 1.10 -16.48
C LEU A 126 -7.13 1.97 -17.06
N THR A 127 -7.44 2.72 -18.12
CA THR A 127 -6.47 3.61 -18.79
C THR A 127 -6.72 5.08 -18.49
N GLU A 128 -7.92 5.42 -18.04
CA GLU A 128 -8.31 6.78 -17.70
C GLU A 128 -8.23 7.02 -16.19
N PRO A 129 -7.87 8.23 -15.74
CA PRO A 129 -7.95 8.62 -14.33
C PRO A 129 -9.37 8.45 -13.76
N GLY A 130 -9.46 8.13 -12.47
CA GLY A 130 -10.72 7.95 -11.76
C GLY A 130 -10.73 6.79 -10.76
N PRO A 131 -11.92 6.41 -10.25
CA PRO A 131 -12.07 5.40 -9.21
C PRO A 131 -11.30 4.10 -9.49
N GLY A 132 -10.34 3.78 -8.62
CA GLY A 132 -9.51 2.58 -8.73
C GLY A 132 -8.42 2.60 -9.80
N ALA A 133 -8.25 3.68 -10.57
CA ALA A 133 -7.15 3.76 -11.54
C ALA A 133 -5.78 3.69 -10.83
N ILE A 134 -4.78 3.08 -11.47
CA ILE A 134 -3.42 2.98 -10.94
C ILE A 134 -2.47 3.78 -11.84
N HIS A 135 -1.87 4.81 -11.27
CA HIS A 135 -0.95 5.71 -11.93
C HIS A 135 0.48 5.27 -11.69
N PHE A 136 1.26 5.20 -12.78
CA PHE A 136 2.66 4.79 -12.75
C PHE A 136 3.57 5.92 -13.24
N PRO A 137 4.70 6.17 -12.57
CA PRO A 137 5.66 7.17 -12.99
C PRO A 137 6.47 6.62 -14.18
N ARG A 138 6.81 7.52 -15.11
CA ARG A 138 7.51 7.18 -16.36
C ARG A 138 8.87 6.48 -16.19
N ARG A 139 9.43 6.48 -14.98
CA ARG A 139 10.73 5.88 -14.67
C ARG A 139 10.70 4.38 -14.40
N LEU A 140 9.50 3.79 -14.24
CA LEU A 140 9.38 2.34 -14.08
C LEU A 140 9.61 1.66 -15.43
N ASP A 141 10.42 0.60 -15.40
CA ASP A 141 10.82 -0.13 -16.61
C ASP A 141 9.89 -1.31 -16.91
N ALA A 142 10.16 -1.99 -18.02
CA ALA A 142 9.40 -3.15 -18.44
C ALA A 142 9.52 -4.32 -17.44
N ASP A 143 10.62 -4.43 -16.69
CA ASP A 143 10.79 -5.50 -15.70
C ASP A 143 9.84 -5.32 -14.52
N TYR A 144 9.66 -4.08 -14.04
CA TYR A 144 8.65 -3.75 -13.03
C TYR A 144 7.25 -4.23 -13.46
N PHE A 145 6.81 -3.91 -14.67
CA PHE A 145 5.48 -4.31 -15.16
C PHE A 145 5.36 -5.83 -15.42
N ARG A 146 6.46 -6.48 -15.83
CA ARG A 146 6.53 -7.93 -15.94
C ARG A 146 6.31 -8.58 -14.57
N GLN A 147 6.99 -8.09 -13.53
CA GLN A 147 6.83 -8.58 -12.16
C GLN A 147 5.44 -8.25 -11.59
N LEU A 148 4.91 -7.05 -11.85
CA LEU A 148 3.57 -6.63 -11.42
C LEU A 148 2.47 -7.55 -12.00
N THR A 149 2.72 -8.12 -13.17
CA THR A 149 1.80 -9.04 -13.85
C THR A 149 2.31 -10.49 -13.89
N ALA A 150 3.21 -10.86 -12.96
CA ALA A 150 3.91 -12.15 -12.95
C ALA A 150 3.01 -13.37 -12.71
N GLU A 151 1.81 -13.18 -12.19
CA GLU A 151 0.95 -14.28 -11.76
C GLU A 151 -0.31 -14.41 -12.62
N ARG A 152 -0.93 -15.58 -12.56
CA ARG A 152 -2.23 -15.86 -13.17
C ARG A 152 -3.06 -16.75 -12.27
N VAL A 153 -4.36 -16.69 -12.47
CA VAL A 153 -5.31 -17.57 -11.80
C VAL A 153 -5.34 -18.90 -12.54
N VAL A 154 -5.20 -19.99 -11.77
CA VAL A 154 -5.36 -21.36 -12.27
C VAL A 154 -6.32 -22.13 -11.37
N THR A 155 -6.98 -23.13 -11.94
CA THR A 155 -7.75 -24.12 -11.18
C THR A 155 -6.82 -25.27 -10.79
N ARG A 156 -6.58 -25.45 -9.49
CA ARG A 156 -5.86 -26.60 -8.93
C ARG A 156 -6.86 -27.54 -8.27
N PHE A 157 -6.54 -28.82 -8.16
CA PHE A 157 -7.36 -29.75 -7.38
C PHE A 157 -6.67 -30.06 -6.05
N GLU A 158 -7.39 -29.85 -4.95
CA GLU A 158 -6.97 -30.28 -3.63
C GLU A 158 -8.02 -31.24 -3.05
N ARG A 159 -7.59 -32.47 -2.73
CA ARG A 159 -8.48 -33.55 -2.26
C ARG A 159 -9.71 -33.74 -3.16
N GLY A 160 -9.50 -33.70 -4.48
CA GLY A 160 -10.54 -33.88 -5.49
C GLY A 160 -11.47 -32.67 -5.69
N ARG A 161 -11.27 -31.56 -4.99
CA ARG A 161 -12.07 -30.34 -5.17
C ARG A 161 -11.31 -29.28 -5.99
N PRO A 162 -11.94 -28.65 -7.00
CA PRO A 162 -11.33 -27.54 -7.71
C PRO A 162 -11.20 -26.35 -6.76
N ILE A 163 -10.00 -25.83 -6.64
CA ILE A 163 -9.64 -24.63 -5.90
C ILE A 163 -9.02 -23.61 -6.85
N ARG A 164 -9.42 -22.36 -6.68
CA ARG A 164 -8.81 -21.23 -7.37
C ARG A 164 -7.48 -20.89 -6.69
N SER A 165 -6.40 -20.75 -7.47
CA SER A 165 -5.07 -20.42 -6.97
C SER A 165 -4.39 -19.41 -7.88
N TRP A 166 -3.82 -18.36 -7.31
CA TRP A 166 -2.82 -17.55 -8.00
C TRP A 166 -1.51 -18.34 -8.09
N GLN A 167 -0.88 -18.33 -9.26
CA GLN A 167 0.39 -19.01 -9.52
C GLN A 167 1.25 -18.16 -10.46
N PRO A 168 2.59 -18.20 -10.33
CA PRO A 168 3.48 -17.60 -11.32
C PRO A 168 3.14 -18.07 -12.74
N LYS A 169 3.29 -17.19 -13.73
CA LYS A 169 3.08 -17.53 -15.15
C LYS A 169 4.21 -18.41 -15.66
N ARG A 170 5.43 -18.23 -15.12
CA ARG A 170 6.63 -18.99 -15.48
C ARG A 170 7.37 -19.43 -14.21
N ASP A 171 8.09 -20.54 -14.30
CA ASP A 171 8.94 -21.01 -13.22
C ASP A 171 10.08 -20.02 -12.95
N GLY A 172 10.34 -19.73 -11.67
CA GLY A 172 11.35 -18.75 -11.28
C GLY A 172 11.00 -17.29 -11.60
N GLU A 173 9.76 -17.01 -12.02
CA GLU A 173 9.34 -15.65 -12.30
C GLU A 173 9.26 -14.80 -11.03
N ARG A 174 10.08 -13.74 -11.01
CA ARG A 174 10.03 -12.69 -10.00
C ARG A 174 8.68 -11.98 -9.99
N ASN A 175 8.14 -11.74 -8.81
CA ASN A 175 6.81 -11.15 -8.59
C ASN A 175 6.84 -10.06 -7.49
N GLU A 176 8.01 -9.55 -7.10
CA GLU A 176 8.14 -8.65 -5.96
C GLU A 176 7.38 -7.32 -6.15
N ALA A 177 7.31 -6.81 -7.39
CA ALA A 177 6.48 -5.65 -7.72
C ALA A 177 4.99 -5.89 -7.44
N LEU A 178 4.46 -7.08 -7.73
CA LEU A 178 3.08 -7.43 -7.42
C LEU A 178 2.87 -7.57 -5.91
N ASP A 179 3.74 -8.30 -5.23
CA ASP A 179 3.60 -8.56 -3.80
C ASP A 179 3.72 -7.27 -2.98
N THR A 180 4.65 -6.38 -3.32
CA THR A 180 4.79 -5.08 -2.65
C THR A 180 3.57 -4.18 -2.86
N PHE A 181 2.99 -4.14 -4.07
CA PHE A 181 1.73 -3.41 -4.31
C PHE A 181 0.57 -4.00 -3.50
N VAL A 182 0.44 -5.33 -3.48
CA VAL A 182 -0.59 -6.04 -2.72
C VAL A 182 -0.49 -5.71 -1.23
N TYR A 183 0.72 -5.68 -0.68
CA TYR A 183 0.94 -5.36 0.72
C TYR A 183 0.75 -3.88 1.04
N ALA A 184 1.05 -2.96 0.12
CA ALA A 184 0.70 -1.56 0.26
C ALA A 184 -0.84 -1.35 0.32
N HIS A 185 -1.59 -2.08 -0.51
CA HIS A 185 -3.06 -2.09 -0.47
C HIS A 185 -3.60 -2.73 0.82
N ALA A 186 -2.99 -3.82 1.29
CA ALA A 186 -3.31 -4.38 2.60
C ALA A 186 -3.06 -3.39 3.75
N ALA A 187 -1.99 -2.59 3.70
CA ALA A 187 -1.71 -1.55 4.68
C ALA A 187 -2.77 -0.43 4.67
N LEU A 188 -3.29 -0.04 3.50
CA LEU A 188 -4.46 0.84 3.41
C LEU A 188 -5.66 0.25 4.14
N HIS A 189 -5.99 -1.02 3.91
CA HIS A 189 -7.08 -1.69 4.62
C HIS A 189 -6.82 -1.81 6.13
N GLY A 190 -5.56 -1.91 6.57
CA GLY A 190 -5.18 -1.81 7.97
C GLY A 190 -5.55 -0.45 8.58
N LEU A 191 -5.27 0.65 7.88
CA LEU A 191 -5.69 1.98 8.30
C LEU A 191 -7.21 2.12 8.36
N ILE A 192 -7.93 1.61 7.35
CA ILE A 192 -9.41 1.63 7.30
C ILE A 192 -9.99 0.82 8.47
N SER A 193 -9.42 -0.34 8.77
CA SER A 193 -9.82 -1.16 9.92
C SER A 193 -9.59 -0.45 11.27
N MET A 194 -8.69 0.53 11.32
CA MET A 194 -8.45 1.40 12.47
C MET A 194 -9.31 2.68 12.47
N GLY A 195 -10.25 2.80 11.53
CA GLY A 195 -11.19 3.92 11.45
C GLY A 195 -10.85 5.02 10.45
N MET A 196 -9.78 4.89 9.66
CA MET A 196 -9.50 5.83 8.57
C MET A 196 -10.64 5.84 7.56
N ARG A 197 -11.07 7.04 7.14
CA ARG A 197 -12.05 7.24 6.06
C ARG A 197 -11.36 7.83 4.84
N LEU A 198 -10.92 6.96 3.92
CA LEU A 198 -10.09 7.34 2.77
C LEU A 198 -10.66 8.52 1.98
N ASN A 199 -11.93 8.47 1.57
CA ASN A 199 -12.56 9.52 0.76
C ASN A 199 -12.69 10.86 1.47
N THR A 200 -12.81 10.85 2.80
CA THR A 200 -12.81 12.07 3.61
C THR A 200 -11.43 12.70 3.64
N GLU A 201 -10.38 11.88 3.82
CA GLU A 201 -9.01 12.37 3.87
C GLU A 201 -8.47 12.81 2.49
N ALA A 202 -8.82 12.08 1.44
CA ALA A 202 -8.44 12.41 0.06
C ALA A 202 -9.09 13.71 -0.44
N ALA A 203 -10.20 14.16 0.17
CA ALA A 203 -10.82 15.45 -0.15
C ALA A 203 -9.99 16.65 0.34
N GLY A 204 -9.03 16.44 1.24
CA GLY A 204 -8.33 17.51 1.94
C GLY A 204 -9.24 18.29 2.89
N PRO A 205 -8.72 19.32 3.60
CA PRO A 205 -9.57 20.26 4.30
C PRO A 205 -10.49 20.96 3.29
N VAL A 206 -11.81 20.86 3.50
CA VAL A 206 -12.79 21.64 2.75
C VAL A 206 -12.46 23.10 3.02
N SER A 207 -11.91 23.81 2.03
CA SER A 207 -11.84 25.27 2.12
C SER A 207 -13.27 25.78 2.24
N PRO A 208 -13.60 26.67 3.20
CA PRO A 208 -14.92 27.26 3.24
C PRO A 208 -15.20 27.91 1.88
N PRO A 209 -16.45 27.86 1.38
CA PRO A 209 -16.78 28.55 0.15
C PRO A 209 -16.31 30.00 0.29
N VAL A 210 -15.48 30.46 -0.65
CA VAL A 210 -15.12 31.86 -0.74
C VAL A 210 -16.42 32.61 -0.99
N THR A 211 -17.02 33.15 0.08
CA THR A 211 -18.05 34.16 -0.06
C THR A 211 -17.36 35.35 -0.70
N HIS A 212 -17.49 35.48 -2.03
CA HIS A 212 -17.31 36.75 -2.69
C HIS A 212 -18.38 37.68 -2.11
N GLY A 213 -18.03 38.35 -1.01
CA GLY A 213 -18.83 39.45 -0.48
C GLY A 213 -19.01 40.43 -1.63
N ALA A 214 -20.26 40.71 -1.98
CA ALA A 214 -20.58 41.74 -2.94
C ALA A 214 -19.82 43.03 -2.54
N PRO A 215 -19.16 43.72 -3.48
CA PRO A 215 -18.47 44.95 -3.16
C PRO A 215 -19.47 45.90 -2.52
N PRO A 216 -19.11 46.62 -1.43
CA PRO A 216 -20.03 47.54 -0.80
C PRO A 216 -20.45 48.59 -1.83
N THR A 217 -21.76 48.69 -2.07
CA THR A 217 -22.35 49.74 -2.89
C THR A 217 -22.02 51.08 -2.23
N ARG A 218 -20.98 51.76 -2.73
CA ARG A 218 -20.61 53.09 -2.27
C ARG A 218 -21.68 54.05 -2.76
N ALA A 219 -22.67 54.33 -1.91
CA ALA A 219 -23.64 55.38 -2.18
C ALA A 219 -22.88 56.72 -2.26
N ILE A 220 -22.75 57.25 -3.48
CA ILE A 220 -22.27 58.59 -3.72
C ILE A 220 -23.34 59.53 -3.19
N ARG A 221 -23.09 60.20 -2.05
CA ARG A 221 -23.91 61.34 -1.62
C ARG A 221 -23.48 62.54 -2.45
N SER A 222 -24.43 63.15 -3.16
CA SER A 222 -24.23 64.37 -3.94
C SER A 222 -23.90 65.56 -3.03
N ALA A 223 -23.00 66.43 -3.48
CA ALA A 223 -22.52 67.61 -2.75
C ALA A 223 -23.50 68.80 -2.74
N TRP A 224 -24.82 68.54 -2.74
CA TRP A 224 -25.87 69.58 -2.79
C TRP A 224 -26.85 69.52 -1.62
N MET A 225 -26.43 69.01 -0.47
CA MET A 225 -27.15 69.17 0.80
C MET A 225 -26.16 69.43 1.94
N GLY A 226 -26.11 70.69 2.38
CA GLY A 226 -25.60 71.14 3.68
C GLY A 226 -24.16 71.59 3.71
#